data_AF-A0A850BBV2-F1
#
_entry.id   AF-A0A850BBV2-F1
#
_cell.length_a   1.000
_cell.length_b   1.000
_cell.length_c   1.000
_cell.angle_alpha   90.00
_cell.angle_beta   90.00
_cell.angle_gamma   90.00
#
_symmetry.space_group_name_H-M   'P 1'
#
loop_
_entity.id
_entity.type
_entity.pdbx_description
1 polymer ?
#
loop_
_entity_poly.entity_id
_entity_poly.type
_entity_poly.pdbx_seq_one_letter_code
_entity_poly.pdbx_strand_id
1 'polypeptide(L)'
;MEIGWRHLLAGAAVLFLVFLLVQFRPARGRKPAREAALREAKKRVVSASTARDKADALCEAGEIAWEGALRVRAAGYFLRALRADPTWPGAVERMTASLHKRRPRWLERVLWKRLADLPWDAEHRDAVLATVSALRDLYRTRLRDRARAAFLDRFAARLGSDDR
;
A
#
# COMPACT_ATOMS: atom_id res chain seq x y z
N MET A 1 40.08 -41.44 -14.80
CA MET A 1 38.72 -41.07 -15.23
C MET A 1 38.76 -39.63 -15.70
N GLU A 2 39.01 -39.41 -16.99
CA GLU A 2 38.90 -38.07 -17.55
C GLU A 2 37.42 -37.71 -17.59
N ILE A 3 37.00 -36.82 -16.69
CA ILE A 3 35.71 -36.16 -16.82
C ILE A 3 35.85 -35.28 -18.06
N GLY A 4 35.55 -35.87 -19.22
CA GLY A 4 35.72 -35.23 -20.50
C GLY A 4 34.94 -33.92 -20.53
N TRP A 5 35.55 -32.90 -21.11
CA TRP A 5 35.02 -31.53 -21.27
C TRP A 5 33.52 -31.47 -21.66
N ARG A 6 33.03 -32.47 -22.38
CA ARG A 6 31.61 -32.70 -22.68
C ARG A 6 30.70 -32.75 -21.46
N HIS A 7 31.11 -33.40 -20.37
CA HIS A 7 30.29 -33.51 -19.15
C HIS A 7 30.21 -32.18 -18.41
N LEU A 8 31.27 -31.37 -18.43
CA LEU A 8 31.27 -30.02 -17.89
C LEU A 8 30.36 -29.08 -18.69
N LEU A 9 30.45 -29.12 -20.02
CA LEU A 9 29.56 -28.35 -20.91
C LEU A 9 28.09 -28.78 -20.77
N ALA A 10 27.83 -30.08 -20.68
CA ALA A 10 26.48 -30.60 -20.46
C ALA A 10 25.92 -30.14 -19.10
N GLY A 11 26.72 -30.17 -18.04
CA GLY A 11 26.33 -29.66 -16.73
C GLY A 11 25.97 -28.16 -16.76
N ALA A 12 26.80 -27.35 -17.43
CA ALA A 12 26.55 -25.91 -17.58
C ALA A 12 25.29 -25.63 -18.42
N ALA A 13 25.06 -26.38 -19.49
CA ALA A 13 23.87 -26.24 -20.34
C ALA A 13 22.58 -26.60 -19.58
N VAL A 14 22.61 -27.65 -18.75
CA VAL A 14 21.47 -28.03 -17.91
C VAL A 14 21.17 -26.96 -16.87
N LEU A 15 22.19 -26.44 -16.18
CA LEU A 15 22.02 -25.33 -15.23
C LEU A 15 21.47 -24.07 -15.91
N PHE A 16 21.94 -23.75 -17.11
CA PHE A 16 21.45 -22.62 -17.89
C PHE A 16 19.99 -22.81 -18.32
N LEU A 17 19.60 -24.02 -18.76
CA LEU A 17 18.21 -24.34 -19.07
C LEU A 17 17.30 -24.29 -17.84
N VAL A 18 17.76 -24.80 -16.69
CA VAL A 18 17.03 -24.68 -15.42
C VAL A 18 16.89 -23.22 -15.01
N PHE A 19 17.96 -22.42 -15.13
CA PHE A 19 17.93 -20.99 -14.89
C PHE A 19 16.93 -20.29 -15.81
N LEU A 20 16.96 -20.60 -17.12
CA LEU A 20 15.99 -20.08 -18.08
C LEU A 20 14.57 -20.50 -17.72
N LEU A 21 14.32 -21.75 -17.33
CA LEU A 21 12.99 -22.20 -16.92
C LEU A 21 12.50 -21.51 -15.64
N VAL A 22 13.40 -21.21 -14.69
CA VAL A 22 13.07 -20.42 -13.48
C VAL A 22 12.83 -18.95 -13.82
N GLN A 23 13.62 -18.38 -14.73
CA GLN A 23 13.52 -16.97 -15.13
C GLN A 23 12.31 -16.71 -16.05
N PHE A 24 12.02 -17.67 -16.93
CA PHE A 24 10.89 -17.68 -17.87
C PHE A 24 9.67 -18.45 -17.33
N ARG A 25 9.68 -18.86 -16.04
CA ARG A 25 8.50 -19.46 -15.40
C ARG A 25 7.32 -18.52 -15.61
N PRO A 26 6.30 -18.95 -16.37
CA PRO A 26 5.40 -18.01 -17.01
C PRO A 26 4.55 -17.32 -15.95
N ALA A 27 4.63 -16.00 -15.89
CA ALA A 27 3.65 -15.15 -15.20
C ALA A 27 2.23 -15.24 -15.84
N ARG A 28 1.99 -16.17 -16.77
CA ARG A 28 0.77 -16.31 -17.60
C ARG A 28 -0.51 -16.55 -16.81
N GLY A 29 -0.45 -17.08 -15.58
CA GLY A 29 -1.63 -17.25 -14.72
C GLY A 29 -1.97 -16.06 -13.82
N ARG A 30 -0.99 -15.20 -13.50
CA ARG A 30 -1.18 -14.13 -12.51
C ARG A 30 -1.91 -12.92 -13.06
N LYS A 31 -1.70 -12.60 -14.34
CA LYS A 31 -2.38 -11.47 -15.00
C LYS A 31 -3.89 -11.65 -15.11
N PRO A 32 -4.44 -12.77 -15.65
CA PRO A 32 -5.89 -12.96 -15.74
C PRO A 32 -6.55 -13.05 -14.35
N ALA A 33 -5.92 -13.73 -13.39
CA ALA A 33 -6.42 -13.81 -12.02
C ALA A 33 -6.53 -12.43 -11.34
N ARG A 34 -5.52 -11.56 -11.54
CA ARG A 34 -5.55 -10.18 -11.01
C ARG A 34 -6.58 -9.31 -11.70
N GLU A 35 -6.74 -9.43 -13.01
CA GLU A 35 -7.78 -8.70 -13.74
C GLU A 35 -9.19 -9.15 -13.30
N ALA A 36 -9.37 -10.44 -13.00
CA ALA A 36 -10.61 -10.95 -12.41
C ALA A 36 -10.82 -10.40 -10.99
N ALA A 37 -9.79 -10.45 -10.13
CA ALA A 37 -9.85 -9.90 -8.77
C ALA A 37 -10.15 -8.40 -8.77
N LEU A 38 -9.52 -7.62 -9.65
CA LEU A 38 -9.79 -6.19 -9.78
C LEU A 38 -11.20 -5.93 -10.31
N ARG A 39 -11.71 -6.75 -11.24
CA ARG A 39 -13.10 -6.68 -11.69
C ARG A 39 -14.06 -6.95 -10.55
N GLU A 40 -13.78 -7.94 -9.71
CA GLU A 40 -14.62 -8.30 -8.57
C GLU A 40 -14.61 -7.21 -7.48
N ALA A 41 -13.43 -6.70 -7.11
CA ALA A 41 -13.33 -5.57 -6.18
C ALA A 41 -14.11 -4.34 -6.70
N LYS A 42 -14.05 -4.06 -8.02
CA LYS A 42 -14.87 -3.00 -8.63
C LYS A 42 -16.37 -3.26 -8.54
N LYS A 43 -16.83 -4.51 -8.67
CA LYS A 43 -18.25 -4.84 -8.47
C LYS A 43 -18.65 -4.59 -7.02
N ARG A 44 -17.82 -4.97 -6.05
CA ARG A 44 -18.06 -4.68 -4.62
C ARG A 44 -18.18 -3.18 -4.34
N VAL A 45 -17.36 -2.35 -5.00
CA VAL A 45 -17.48 -0.88 -4.90
C VAL A 45 -18.85 -0.38 -5.40
N VAL A 46 -19.40 -1.00 -6.44
CA VAL A 46 -20.70 -0.62 -7.01
C VAL A 46 -21.86 -1.15 -6.17
N SER A 47 -21.74 -2.34 -5.59
CA SER A 47 -22.77 -2.97 -4.76
C SER A 47 -22.72 -2.56 -3.29
N ALA A 48 -21.71 -1.78 -2.87
CA ALA A 48 -21.56 -1.33 -1.49
C ALA A 48 -22.72 -0.42 -1.07
N SER A 49 -23.42 -0.80 0.00
CA SER A 49 -24.53 -0.05 0.57
C SER A 49 -24.07 1.03 1.55
N THR A 50 -22.87 0.90 2.13
CA THR A 50 -22.34 1.86 3.10
C THR A 50 -21.10 2.58 2.58
N ALA A 51 -20.85 3.79 3.11
CA ALA A 51 -19.63 4.54 2.87
C ALA A 51 -18.37 3.73 3.26
N ARG A 52 -18.45 3.02 4.39
CA ARG A 52 -17.39 2.14 4.91
C ARG A 52 -17.07 1.00 3.96
N ASP A 53 -18.07 0.24 3.52
CA ASP A 53 -17.88 -0.89 2.60
C ASP A 53 -17.32 -0.42 1.26
N LYS A 54 -17.77 0.74 0.80
CA LYS A 54 -17.25 1.36 -0.42
C LYS A 54 -15.78 1.74 -0.27
N ALA A 55 -15.40 2.33 0.86
CA ALA A 55 -14.01 2.66 1.15
C ALA A 55 -13.13 1.40 1.22
N ASP A 56 -13.62 0.33 1.86
CA ASP A 56 -12.90 -0.94 2.01
C ASP A 56 -12.66 -1.62 0.64
N ALA A 57 -13.70 -1.71 -0.18
CA ALA A 57 -13.60 -2.25 -1.53
C ALA A 57 -12.67 -1.40 -2.44
N LEU A 58 -12.62 -0.08 -2.25
CA LEU A 58 -11.68 0.79 -2.93
C LEU A 58 -10.24 0.56 -2.46
N CYS A 59 -10.00 0.34 -1.16
CA CYS A 59 -8.68 -0.03 -0.65
C CYS A 59 -8.20 -1.36 -1.23
N GLU A 60 -9.06 -2.38 -1.30
CA GLU A 60 -8.74 -3.66 -1.92
C GLU A 60 -8.40 -3.51 -3.41
N ALA A 61 -9.20 -2.74 -4.16
CA ALA A 61 -8.88 -2.44 -5.56
C ALA A 61 -7.53 -1.70 -5.70
N GLY A 62 -7.21 -0.84 -4.74
CA GLY A 62 -5.93 -0.14 -4.64
C GLY A 62 -4.75 -1.08 -4.45
N GLU A 63 -4.86 -2.04 -3.53
CA GLU A 63 -3.85 -3.08 -3.25
C GLU A 63 -3.62 -3.98 -4.47
N ILE A 64 -4.69 -4.49 -5.08
CA ILE A 64 -4.61 -5.33 -6.28
C ILE A 64 -3.94 -4.56 -7.44
N ALA A 65 -4.33 -3.30 -7.64
CA ALA A 65 -3.72 -2.44 -8.67
C ALA A 65 -2.24 -2.17 -8.37
N TRP A 66 -1.87 -1.99 -7.11
CA TRP A 66 -0.49 -1.76 -6.69
C TRP A 66 0.39 -2.98 -6.97
N GLU A 67 -0.06 -4.17 -6.59
CA GLU A 67 0.61 -5.44 -6.89
C GLU A 67 0.72 -5.72 -8.40
N GLY A 68 -0.26 -5.25 -9.16
CA GLY A 68 -0.29 -5.26 -10.63
C GLY A 68 0.63 -4.24 -11.30
N ALA A 69 1.43 -3.48 -10.54
CA ALA A 69 2.25 -2.36 -11.01
C ALA A 69 1.47 -1.22 -11.68
N LEU A 70 0.14 -1.17 -11.50
CA LEU A 70 -0.74 -0.10 -11.98
C LEU A 70 -0.74 1.07 -10.98
N ARG A 71 0.44 1.65 -10.73
CA ARG A 71 0.71 2.57 -9.60
C ARG A 71 -0.20 3.79 -9.58
N VAL A 72 -0.46 4.40 -10.74
CA VAL A 72 -1.34 5.59 -10.85
C VAL A 72 -2.78 5.23 -10.51
N ARG A 73 -3.27 4.07 -10.99
CA ARG A 73 -4.63 3.59 -10.69
C ARG A 73 -4.77 3.26 -9.20
N ALA A 74 -3.77 2.59 -8.62
CA ALA A 74 -3.73 2.27 -7.20
C ALA A 74 -3.85 3.53 -6.33
N ALA A 75 -3.05 4.55 -6.60
CA ALA A 75 -3.13 5.84 -5.92
C ALA A 75 -4.53 6.47 -6.04
N GLY A 76 -5.12 6.43 -7.23
CA GLY A 76 -6.48 6.92 -7.45
C GLY A 76 -7.56 6.14 -6.69
N TYR A 77 -7.39 4.84 -6.46
CA TYR A 77 -8.30 4.05 -5.64
C TYR A 77 -8.18 4.40 -4.15
N PHE A 78 -6.97 4.49 -3.61
CA PHE A 78 -6.77 4.91 -2.21
C PHE A 78 -7.30 6.32 -1.95
N LEU A 79 -7.02 7.28 -2.84
CA LEU A 79 -7.55 8.64 -2.70
C LEU A 79 -9.08 8.71 -2.80
N ARG A 80 -9.72 7.75 -3.48
CA ARG A 80 -11.18 7.63 -3.48
C ARG A 80 -11.69 6.95 -2.22
N ALA A 81 -10.98 5.96 -1.69
CA ALA A 81 -11.31 5.31 -0.41
C ALA A 81 -11.32 6.33 0.74
N LEU A 82 -10.26 7.13 0.84
CA LEU A 82 -10.12 8.20 1.85
C LEU A 82 -11.22 9.26 1.79
N ARG A 83 -11.88 9.43 0.63
CA ARG A 83 -12.99 10.35 0.43
C ARG A 83 -14.36 9.68 0.60
N ALA A 84 -14.43 8.38 0.37
CA ALA A 84 -15.68 7.62 0.50
C ALA A 84 -16.10 7.54 1.97
N ASP A 85 -15.15 7.33 2.87
CA ASP A 85 -15.35 7.44 4.32
C ASP A 85 -14.18 8.20 4.96
N PRO A 86 -14.35 9.50 5.25
CA PRO A 86 -13.32 10.32 5.87
C PRO A 86 -13.01 9.93 7.32
N THR A 87 -13.97 9.36 8.05
CA THR A 87 -13.84 9.00 9.48
C THR A 87 -13.10 7.69 9.69
N TRP A 88 -12.99 6.86 8.64
CA TRP A 88 -12.37 5.55 8.77
C TRP A 88 -10.83 5.61 8.82
N PRO A 89 -10.20 5.16 9.92
CA PRO A 89 -8.73 5.03 9.97
C PRO A 89 -8.17 3.97 9.02
N GLY A 90 -8.90 2.88 8.77
CA GLY A 90 -8.38 1.71 8.02
C GLY A 90 -7.98 2.04 6.58
N ALA A 91 -8.61 3.02 5.94
CA ALA A 91 -8.22 3.47 4.61
C ALA A 91 -6.79 4.04 4.58
N VAL A 92 -6.39 4.78 5.63
CA VAL A 92 -5.05 5.35 5.79
C VAL A 92 -4.02 4.25 6.05
N GLU A 93 -4.36 3.30 6.92
CA GLU A 93 -3.50 2.17 7.28
C GLU A 93 -3.19 1.28 6.06
N ARG A 94 -4.24 0.86 5.33
CA ARG A 94 -4.11 0.02 4.12
C ARG A 94 -3.30 0.72 3.02
N MET A 95 -3.56 2.01 2.79
CA MET A 95 -2.79 2.82 1.85
C MET A 95 -1.30 2.90 2.24
N THR A 96 -1.02 3.14 3.52
CA THR A 96 0.34 3.28 4.04
C THR A 96 1.09 1.95 3.96
N ALA A 97 0.47 0.84 4.37
CA ALA A 97 1.03 -0.50 4.26
C ALA A 97 1.46 -0.81 2.81
N SER A 98 0.64 -0.44 1.83
CA SER A 98 0.92 -0.65 0.41
C SER A 98 2.05 0.25 -0.12
N LEU A 99 2.02 1.54 0.20
CA LEU A 99 2.80 2.55 -0.52
C LEU A 99 4.11 2.97 0.18
N HIS A 100 4.24 2.77 1.49
CA HIS A 100 5.33 3.34 2.30
C HIS A 100 6.73 3.00 1.76
N LYS A 101 6.93 1.81 1.16
CA LYS A 101 8.24 1.37 0.67
C LYS A 101 8.71 2.10 -0.59
N ARG A 102 7.80 2.34 -1.56
CA ARG A 102 8.18 2.79 -2.91
C ARG A 102 7.84 4.24 -3.21
N ARG A 103 6.93 4.86 -2.45
CA ARG A 103 6.44 6.23 -2.70
C ARG A 103 6.39 7.09 -1.43
N PRO A 104 7.46 7.15 -0.62
CA PRO A 104 7.41 7.84 0.68
C PRO A 104 7.10 9.34 0.54
N ARG A 105 7.73 10.06 -0.39
CA ARG A 105 7.49 11.50 -0.61
C ARG A 105 6.10 11.85 -1.15
N TRP A 106 5.47 10.92 -1.87
CA TRP A 106 4.10 11.11 -2.32
C TRP A 106 3.12 10.87 -1.16
N LEU A 107 3.37 9.81 -0.38
CA LEU A 107 2.58 9.48 0.80
C LEU A 107 2.64 10.61 1.84
N GLU A 108 3.83 11.17 2.10
CA GLU A 108 4.02 12.35 2.95
C GLU A 108 3.09 13.49 2.53
N ARG A 109 3.10 13.88 1.26
CA ARG A 109 2.25 14.97 0.74
C ARG A 109 0.76 14.67 0.88
N VAL A 110 0.33 13.45 0.58
CA VAL A 110 -1.08 13.04 0.67
C VAL A 110 -1.56 13.05 2.12
N LEU A 111 -0.75 12.51 3.05
CA LEU A 111 -1.11 12.46 4.46
C LEU A 111 -1.16 13.87 5.08
N TRP A 112 -0.20 14.75 4.76
CA TRP A 112 -0.25 16.14 5.19
C TRP A 112 -1.46 16.88 4.64
N LYS A 113 -1.78 16.70 3.35
CA LYS A 113 -2.96 17.29 2.75
C LYS A 113 -4.24 16.79 3.44
N ARG A 114 -4.35 15.48 3.67
CA ARG A 114 -5.50 14.89 4.38
C ARG A 114 -5.63 15.46 5.78
N LEU A 115 -4.53 15.59 6.52
CA LEU A 115 -4.54 16.14 7.87
C LEU A 115 -5.02 17.60 7.89
N ALA A 116 -4.70 18.37 6.85
CA ALA A 116 -5.19 19.74 6.70
C ALA A 116 -6.67 19.81 6.30
N ASP A 117 -7.15 18.84 5.51
CA ASP A 117 -8.52 18.80 4.99
C ASP A 117 -9.54 18.14 5.97
N LEU A 118 -9.09 17.38 6.96
CA LEU A 118 -9.96 16.69 7.92
C LEU A 118 -10.54 17.66 8.98
N PRO A 119 -11.83 17.55 9.32
CA PRO A 119 -12.39 18.21 10.49
C PRO A 119 -11.70 17.77 11.79
N TRP A 120 -11.56 18.71 12.73
CA TRP A 120 -10.97 18.47 14.06
C TRP A 120 -12.07 18.27 15.10
N ASP A 121 -12.86 17.22 14.94
CA ASP A 121 -13.94 16.82 15.84
C ASP A 121 -13.73 15.37 16.35
N ALA A 122 -14.62 14.95 17.26
CA ALA A 122 -14.54 13.62 17.88
C ALA A 122 -14.75 12.47 16.86
N GLU A 123 -15.56 12.67 15.83
CA GLU A 123 -15.88 11.64 14.84
C GLU A 123 -14.68 11.33 13.92
N HIS A 124 -13.86 12.33 13.62
CA HIS A 124 -12.68 12.19 12.77
C HIS A 124 -11.40 11.87 13.54
N ARG A 125 -11.45 11.87 14.87
CA ARG A 125 -10.28 11.71 15.73
C ARG A 125 -9.46 10.46 15.41
N ASP A 126 -10.11 9.32 15.21
CA ASP A 126 -9.42 8.08 14.87
C ASP A 126 -8.71 8.17 13.52
N ALA A 127 -9.35 8.77 12.52
CA ALA A 127 -8.74 9.02 11.22
C ALA A 127 -7.55 10.00 11.28
N VAL A 128 -7.65 11.01 12.14
CA VAL A 128 -6.55 11.96 12.42
C VAL A 128 -5.38 11.23 13.07
N LEU A 129 -5.63 10.44 14.13
CA LEU A 129 -4.61 9.67 14.83
C LEU A 129 -3.92 8.66 13.90
N ALA A 130 -4.67 7.96 13.05
CA ALA A 130 -4.11 7.06 12.04
C ALA A 130 -3.22 7.80 11.04
N THR A 131 -3.63 9.00 10.61
CA THR A 131 -2.84 9.85 9.69
C THR A 131 -1.54 10.33 10.33
N VAL A 132 -1.60 10.78 11.59
CA VAL A 132 -0.43 11.22 12.37
C VAL A 132 0.53 10.05 12.61
N SER A 133 0.01 8.88 12.99
CA SER A 133 0.84 7.67 13.19
C SER A 133 1.52 7.25 11.90
N ALA A 134 0.80 7.26 10.77
CA ALA A 134 1.38 6.94 9.46
C ALA A 134 2.49 7.92 9.06
N LEU A 135 2.31 9.23 9.28
CA LEU A 135 3.36 10.23 9.04
C LEU A 135 4.57 10.00 9.94
N ARG A 136 4.35 9.71 11.22
CA ARG A 136 5.42 9.44 12.18
C ARG A 136 6.26 8.26 11.72
N ASP A 137 5.62 7.15 11.39
CA ASP A 137 6.32 5.93 10.99
C ASP A 137 7.08 6.15 9.67
N LEU A 138 6.53 6.95 8.76
CA LEU A 138 7.19 7.36 7.54
C LEU A 138 8.46 8.19 7.81
N TYR A 139 8.40 9.14 8.75
CA TYR A 139 9.56 9.94 9.15
C TYR A 139 10.61 9.14 9.91
N ARG A 140 10.21 8.19 10.77
CA ARG A 140 11.15 7.32 11.49
C ARG A 140 11.90 6.37 10.55
N THR A 141 11.20 5.75 9.61
CA THR A 141 11.75 4.63 8.84
C THR A 141 12.31 5.03 7.47
N ARG A 142 11.56 5.83 6.71
CA ARG A 142 11.85 6.08 5.28
C ARG A 142 12.48 7.44 5.03
N LEU A 143 11.95 8.50 5.63
CA LEU A 143 12.47 9.87 5.44
C LEU A 143 13.59 10.20 6.43
N ARG A 144 13.67 9.47 7.55
CA ARG A 144 14.71 9.56 8.58
C ARG A 144 14.84 10.94 9.23
N ASP A 145 13.72 11.66 9.36
CA ASP A 145 13.67 12.95 10.06
C ASP A 145 13.20 12.73 11.50
N ARG A 146 14.17 12.70 12.43
CA ARG A 146 13.91 12.46 13.85
C ARG A 146 13.14 13.61 14.51
N ALA A 147 13.38 14.85 14.09
CA ALA A 147 12.73 16.01 14.68
C ALA A 147 11.24 16.01 14.35
N ARG A 148 10.88 15.75 13.09
CA ARG A 148 9.48 15.63 12.67
C ARG A 148 8.79 14.42 13.29
N ALA A 149 9.47 13.29 13.39
CA ALA A 149 8.92 12.12 14.09
C ALA A 149 8.60 12.44 15.56
N ALA A 150 9.53 13.08 16.28
CA ALA A 150 9.33 13.46 17.68
C ALA A 150 8.23 14.52 17.87
N PHE A 151 8.08 15.45 16.92
CA PHE A 151 6.94 16.37 16.89
C PHE A 151 5.61 15.61 16.79
N LEU A 152 5.51 14.65 15.86
CA LEU A 152 4.29 13.86 15.67
C LEU A 152 3.97 12.95 16.86
N ASP A 153 4.98 12.45 17.58
CA ASP A 153 4.77 11.74 18.84
C ASP A 153 4.10 12.61 19.90
N ARG A 154 4.63 13.83 20.12
CA ARG A 154 4.04 14.79 21.07
C ARG A 154 2.64 15.21 20.64
N PHE A 155 2.45 15.40 19.34
CA PHE A 155 1.17 15.76 18.77
C PHE A 155 0.12 14.68 19.00
N ALA A 156 0.44 13.41 18.73
CA ALA A 156 -0.44 12.28 18.98
C ALA A 156 -0.76 12.11 20.48
N ALA A 157 0.24 12.29 21.35
CA ALA A 157 0.03 12.22 22.80
C ALA A 157 -0.97 13.29 23.28
N ARG A 158 -0.89 14.51 22.72
CA ARG A 158 -1.81 15.61 23.07
C ARG A 158 -3.24 15.35 22.59
N LEU A 159 -3.40 14.82 21.37
CA LEU A 159 -4.71 14.39 20.85
C LEU A 159 -5.33 13.24 21.65
N GLY A 160 -4.49 12.37 22.23
CA GLY A 160 -4.93 11.30 23.12
C GLY A 160 -5.32 11.79 24.52
N SER A 161 -4.77 12.92 24.98
CA SER A 161 -4.96 13.43 26.34
C SER A 161 -6.15 14.38 26.53
N ASP A 162 -6.73 14.95 25.47
CA ASP A 162 -7.94 15.82 25.52
C ASP A 162 -9.23 15.07 25.94
N ASP A 163 -9.10 13.82 26.40
CA ASP A 163 -10.17 12.91 26.83
C ASP A 163 -10.31 12.82 28.36
N ARG A 164 -9.59 13.65 29.13
CA ARG A 164 -9.66 13.68 30.59
C ARG A 164 -10.14 15.03 31.13
#